data_AF-B9JGK3-F1
#
_entry.id   AF-B9JGK3-F1
#
_cell.length_a   1.000
_cell.length_b   1.000
_cell.length_c   1.000
_cell.angle_alpha   90.00
_cell.angle_beta   90.00
_cell.angle_gamma   90.00
#
_symmetry.space_group_name_H-M   'P 1'
#
loop_
_entity.id
_entity.type
_entity.pdbx_description
1 polymer ?
#
loop_
_entity_poly.entity_id
_entity_poly.type
_entity_poly.pdbx_seq_one_letter_code
_entity_poly.pdbx_strand_id
1 'polypeptide(L)'
;MAFVATLIANPSNPVLAPAIAERASDAVKASGLYWLADGIACDIALRDGTDLEAAETDIRAVIGSAPIDLVIQDAETRRKKLLIADMDSTMIGQECIDELAAEVGLKDRVATITARAMNGEIAFEPALRERVALLKGLPISVVDEVIAKRITLTPGGPELIATMRAKGYYTALVSGGFTVFTSRIAATLGFDEDRANILLEDNGILTGHVAEPILGKQAKVDALNDIAEKLGISTDDALAVGDGANDLGMLQLAGSGVALHAKPSVAAEARMRIDHGDLTALLYIQGYRKSDFVRA
;
A
#
# COMPACT_ATOMS: atom_id res chain seq x y z
N MET A 1 -14.18 -23.83 4.55
CA MET A 1 -13.15 -22.79 4.31
C MET A 1 -12.64 -22.40 5.67
N ALA A 2 -11.35 -22.66 5.92
CA ALA A 2 -10.73 -22.31 7.18
C ALA A 2 -10.40 -20.82 7.19
N PHE A 3 -10.93 -20.07 8.16
CA PHE A 3 -10.66 -18.64 8.30
C PHE A 3 -9.62 -18.39 9.40
N VAL A 4 -8.86 -17.32 9.24
CA VAL A 4 -7.89 -16.85 10.23
C VAL A 4 -8.13 -15.37 10.51
N ALA A 5 -8.09 -15.01 11.78
CA ALA A 5 -8.05 -13.63 12.24
C ALA A 5 -6.60 -13.29 12.62
N THR A 6 -5.98 -12.36 11.90
CA THR A 6 -4.62 -11.90 12.17
C THR A 6 -4.68 -10.57 12.92
N LEU A 7 -4.12 -10.54 14.13
CA LEU A 7 -3.93 -9.33 14.93
C LEU A 7 -2.54 -8.76 14.66
N ILE A 8 -2.44 -7.44 14.48
CA ILE A 8 -1.19 -6.78 14.09
C ILE A 8 -1.03 -5.45 14.84
N ALA A 9 0.06 -5.28 15.58
CA ALA A 9 0.49 -4.03 16.16
C ALA A 9 1.66 -3.43 15.35
N ASN A 10 1.90 -2.13 15.50
CA ASN A 10 3.06 -1.49 14.89
C ASN A 10 4.37 -2.05 15.48
N PRO A 11 5.36 -2.49 14.67
CA PRO A 11 6.64 -2.96 15.20
C PRO A 11 7.41 -1.94 16.06
N SER A 12 7.22 -0.64 15.82
CA SER A 12 7.81 0.42 16.65
C SER A 12 7.12 0.60 18.01
N ASN A 13 5.92 0.01 18.18
CA ASN A 13 5.13 0.03 19.41
C ASN A 13 4.41 -1.33 19.60
N PRO A 14 5.13 -2.40 20.00
CA PRO A 14 4.62 -3.77 20.04
C PRO A 14 3.66 -3.99 21.23
N VAL A 15 2.44 -3.47 21.11
CA VAL A 15 1.42 -3.47 22.17
C VAL A 15 0.58 -4.73 22.25
N LEU A 16 0.74 -5.68 21.32
CA LEU A 16 -0.06 -6.92 21.28
C LEU A 16 0.40 -7.88 22.39
N ALA A 17 -0.10 -7.65 23.61
CA ALA A 17 0.23 -8.46 24.77
C ALA A 17 -0.42 -9.87 24.70
N PRO A 18 0.21 -10.91 25.28
CA PRO A 18 -0.35 -12.27 25.32
C PRO A 18 -1.78 -12.34 25.83
N ALA A 19 -2.10 -11.59 26.90
CA ALA A 19 -3.44 -11.56 27.46
C ALA A 19 -4.52 -11.02 26.49
N ILE A 20 -4.16 -10.12 25.56
CA ILE A 20 -5.11 -9.62 24.54
C ILE A 20 -5.37 -10.74 23.52
N ALA A 21 -4.31 -11.39 23.03
CA ALA A 21 -4.41 -12.47 22.05
C ALA A 21 -5.17 -13.69 22.60
N GLU A 22 -4.89 -14.09 23.85
CA GLU A 22 -5.59 -15.18 24.53
C GLU A 22 -7.09 -14.87 24.71
N ARG A 23 -7.42 -13.67 25.20
CA ARG A 23 -8.82 -13.25 25.33
C ARG A 23 -9.55 -13.19 24.00
N ALA A 24 -8.89 -12.74 22.93
CA ALA A 24 -9.47 -12.67 21.60
C ALA A 24 -9.72 -14.07 21.04
N SER A 25 -8.77 -14.99 21.24
CA SER A 25 -8.90 -16.41 20.91
C SER A 25 -10.06 -17.07 21.67
N ASP A 26 -10.20 -16.80 22.97
CA ASP A 26 -11.27 -17.34 23.80
C ASP A 26 -12.65 -16.81 23.40
N ALA A 27 -12.75 -15.51 23.08
CA ALA A 27 -14.01 -14.86 22.67
C ALA A 27 -14.66 -15.55 21.47
N VAL A 28 -13.84 -16.00 20.50
CA VAL A 28 -14.32 -16.70 19.29
C VAL A 28 -14.20 -18.22 19.38
N LYS A 29 -13.84 -18.76 20.55
CA LYS A 29 -13.62 -20.20 20.78
C LYS A 29 -12.69 -20.80 19.74
N ALA A 30 -11.58 -20.11 19.44
CA ALA A 30 -10.68 -20.45 18.36
C ALA A 30 -10.18 -21.91 18.46
N SER A 31 -9.74 -22.44 17.32
CA SER A 31 -9.09 -23.76 17.24
C SER A 31 -7.60 -23.69 17.58
N GLY A 32 -6.99 -22.50 17.52
CA GLY A 32 -5.61 -22.27 17.89
C GLY A 32 -5.22 -20.79 17.83
N LEU A 33 -4.13 -20.48 18.53
CA LEU A 33 -3.48 -19.17 18.58
C LEU A 33 -1.99 -19.37 18.24
N TYR A 34 -1.49 -18.64 17.24
CA TYR A 34 -0.13 -18.82 16.72
C TYR A 34 0.58 -17.47 16.59
N TRP A 35 1.65 -17.27 17.36
CA TRP A 35 2.49 -16.07 17.23
C TRP A 35 3.28 -16.08 15.93
N LEU A 36 3.17 -14.99 15.18
CA LEU A 36 3.98 -14.70 14.00
C LEU A 36 5.19 -13.85 14.36
N ALA A 37 5.01 -12.95 15.34
CA ALA A 37 6.05 -12.10 15.90
C ALA A 37 5.63 -11.65 17.30
N ASP A 38 6.47 -11.91 18.30
CA ASP A 38 6.17 -11.60 19.70
C ASP A 38 5.84 -10.11 19.88
N GLY A 39 4.70 -9.80 20.51
CA GLY A 39 4.25 -8.42 20.76
C GLY A 39 3.73 -7.68 19.52
N ILE A 40 3.86 -8.26 18.32
CA ILE A 40 3.57 -7.59 17.05
C ILE A 40 2.41 -8.28 16.34
N ALA A 41 2.47 -9.58 16.09
CA ALA A 41 1.45 -10.25 15.29
C ALA A 41 1.17 -11.69 15.72
N CYS A 42 -0.10 -12.07 15.71
CA CYS A 42 -0.55 -13.44 15.91
C CYS A 42 -1.74 -13.79 15.02
N ASP A 43 -1.82 -15.06 14.64
CA ASP A 43 -2.96 -15.66 13.97
C ASP A 43 -3.86 -16.37 14.99
N ILE A 44 -5.17 -16.14 14.89
CA ILE A 44 -6.23 -16.85 15.61
C ILE A 44 -6.99 -17.68 14.57
N ALA A 45 -6.88 -19.01 14.66
CA ALA A 45 -7.51 -19.93 13.73
C ALA A 45 -8.99 -20.15 14.08
N LEU A 46 -9.89 -19.67 13.24
CA LEU A 46 -11.34 -19.78 13.45
C LEU A 46 -11.83 -21.19 13.14
N ARG A 47 -12.88 -21.64 13.83
CA ARG A 47 -13.49 -22.96 13.58
C ARG A 47 -14.38 -22.92 12.35
N ASP A 48 -14.57 -24.06 11.70
CA ASP A 48 -15.56 -24.19 10.64
C ASP A 48 -16.96 -23.79 11.13
N GLY A 49 -17.68 -23.01 10.32
CA GLY A 49 -19.01 -22.49 10.66
C GLY A 49 -19.01 -21.29 11.62
N THR A 50 -17.85 -20.71 11.94
CA THR A 50 -17.77 -19.44 12.67
C THR A 50 -18.46 -18.33 11.87
N ASP A 51 -19.35 -17.59 12.51
CA ASP A 51 -19.90 -16.34 11.96
C ASP A 51 -18.80 -15.26 11.99
N LEU A 52 -18.39 -14.81 10.81
CA LEU A 52 -17.25 -13.90 10.66
C LEU A 52 -17.56 -12.49 11.17
N GLU A 53 -18.80 -12.01 11.02
CA GLU A 53 -19.18 -10.68 11.50
C GLU A 53 -19.24 -10.65 13.03
N ALA A 54 -19.78 -11.72 13.64
CA ALA A 54 -19.76 -11.89 15.09
C ALA A 54 -18.33 -12.03 15.61
N ALA A 55 -17.49 -12.84 14.95
CA ALA A 55 -16.09 -13.01 15.33
C ALA A 55 -15.30 -11.70 15.24
N GLU A 56 -15.50 -10.90 14.19
CA GLU A 56 -14.88 -9.58 14.08
C GLU A 56 -15.32 -8.67 15.24
N THR A 57 -16.62 -8.62 15.52
CA THR A 57 -17.19 -7.81 16.61
C THR A 57 -16.60 -8.19 17.97
N ASP A 58 -16.56 -9.49 18.27
CA ASP A 58 -16.07 -10.01 19.55
C ASP A 58 -14.56 -9.76 19.73
N ILE A 59 -13.76 -9.97 18.68
CA ILE A 59 -12.32 -9.69 18.72
C ILE A 59 -12.08 -8.18 18.87
N ARG A 60 -12.81 -7.33 18.14
CA ARG A 60 -12.70 -5.87 18.28
C ARG A 60 -13.08 -5.40 19.68
N ALA A 61 -14.09 -6.00 20.31
CA ALA A 61 -14.45 -5.69 21.69
C ALA A 61 -13.32 -6.05 22.69
N VAL A 62 -12.56 -7.11 22.43
CA VAL A 62 -11.37 -7.47 23.22
C VAL A 62 -10.21 -6.49 23.00
N ILE A 63 -9.94 -6.11 21.75
CA ILE A 63 -8.91 -5.13 21.38
C ILE A 63 -9.21 -3.76 22.01
N GLY A 64 -10.48 -3.34 22.02
CA GLY A 64 -10.90 -2.05 22.55
C GLY A 64 -10.25 -0.90 21.78
N SER A 65 -9.61 0.03 22.50
CA SER A 65 -8.91 1.18 21.91
C SER A 65 -7.41 0.95 21.73
N ALA A 66 -6.91 -0.28 21.90
CA ALA A 66 -5.51 -0.58 21.65
C ALA A 66 -5.18 -0.42 20.15
N PRO A 67 -4.01 0.14 19.78
CA PRO A 67 -3.63 0.33 18.39
C PRO A 67 -3.18 -1.00 17.75
N ILE A 68 -4.16 -1.88 17.52
CA ILE A 68 -4.01 -3.23 16.98
C ILE A 68 -5.00 -3.38 15.83
N ASP A 69 -4.48 -3.70 14.65
CA ASP A 69 -5.26 -4.02 13.47
C ASP A 69 -5.81 -5.44 13.54
N LEU A 70 -6.90 -5.68 12.82
CA LEU A 70 -7.54 -6.98 12.66
C LEU A 70 -7.88 -7.21 11.19
N VAL A 71 -7.41 -8.33 10.64
CA VAL A 71 -7.80 -8.82 9.32
C VAL A 71 -8.32 -10.25 9.44
N ILE A 72 -9.52 -10.51 8.92
CA ILE A 72 -10.10 -11.86 8.83
C ILE A 72 -10.17 -12.27 7.36
N GLN A 73 -9.61 -13.43 7.03
CA GLN A 73 -9.59 -13.94 5.66
C GLN A 73 -9.49 -15.46 5.59
N ASP A 74 -9.67 -16.01 4.39
CA ASP A 74 -9.44 -17.43 4.12
C ASP A 74 -7.94 -17.78 4.32
N ALA A 75 -7.67 -18.78 5.14
CA ALA A 75 -6.32 -19.14 5.55
C ALA A 75 -5.52 -19.88 4.46
N GLU A 76 -6.19 -20.54 3.53
CA GLU A 76 -5.57 -21.34 2.48
C GLU A 76 -5.10 -20.48 1.31
N THR A 77 -5.86 -19.43 0.99
CA THR A 77 -5.62 -18.55 -0.16
C THR A 77 -4.90 -17.24 0.18
N ARG A 78 -4.50 -17.03 1.45
CA ARG A 78 -3.89 -15.77 1.91
C ARG A 78 -2.49 -15.48 1.38
N ARG A 79 -1.75 -16.45 0.85
CA ARG A 79 -0.41 -16.21 0.25
C ARG A 79 -0.58 -15.77 -1.20
N LYS A 80 -0.18 -14.54 -1.51
CA LYS A 80 -0.36 -13.93 -2.83
C LYS A 80 0.91 -14.01 -3.66
N LYS A 81 0.75 -14.16 -4.97
CA LYS A 81 1.83 -14.35 -5.96
C LYS A 81 2.26 -13.05 -6.64
N LEU A 82 1.44 -12.01 -6.51
CA LEU A 82 1.67 -10.67 -7.03
C LEU A 82 1.47 -9.66 -5.91
N LEU A 83 2.41 -8.74 -5.75
CA LEU A 83 2.21 -7.50 -5.01
C LEU A 83 2.11 -6.35 -6.01
N ILE A 84 1.03 -5.58 -5.95
CA ILE A 84 0.89 -4.31 -6.66
C ILE A 84 0.69 -3.19 -5.62
N ALA A 85 1.52 -2.15 -5.69
CA ALA A 85 1.54 -1.09 -4.67
C ALA A 85 1.46 0.29 -5.31
N ASP A 86 0.76 1.21 -4.66
CA ASP A 86 0.95 2.64 -4.91
C ASP A 86 2.33 3.11 -4.42
N MET A 87 2.80 4.25 -4.91
CA MET A 87 4.04 4.87 -4.47
C MET A 87 3.79 5.92 -3.38
N ASP A 88 3.21 7.06 -3.78
CA ASP A 88 2.98 8.22 -2.91
C ASP A 88 2.08 7.83 -1.73
N SER A 89 2.40 8.34 -0.54
CA SER A 89 1.68 8.05 0.72
C SER A 89 1.49 6.55 1.05
N THR A 90 2.20 5.64 0.36
CA THR A 90 2.10 4.18 0.52
C THR A 90 3.49 3.56 0.68
N MET A 91 4.29 3.48 -0.39
CA MET A 91 5.68 2.97 -0.32
C MET A 91 6.67 4.06 0.10
N ILE A 92 6.27 5.32 -0.03
CA ILE A 92 6.96 6.50 0.50
C ILE A 92 5.99 7.37 1.29
N GLY A 93 6.49 8.17 2.23
CA GLY A 93 5.63 9.01 3.10
C GLY A 93 5.27 10.38 2.52
N GLN A 94 5.68 10.70 1.28
CA GLN A 94 5.52 12.02 0.67
C GLN A 94 4.72 11.92 -0.63
N GLU A 95 4.25 13.08 -1.11
CA GLU A 95 3.70 13.28 -2.44
C GLU A 95 4.80 13.87 -3.34
N CYS A 96 5.31 13.10 -4.31
CA CYS A 96 6.47 13.50 -5.11
C CYS A 96 6.30 14.85 -5.85
N ILE A 97 5.09 15.15 -6.35
CA ILE A 97 4.82 16.39 -7.09
C ILE A 97 4.89 17.63 -6.20
N ASP A 98 4.46 17.52 -4.95
CA ASP A 98 4.49 18.61 -3.98
C ASP A 98 5.94 18.92 -3.57
N GLU A 99 6.78 17.89 -3.48
CA GLU A 99 8.20 18.07 -3.20
C GLU A 99 8.98 18.67 -4.37
N LEU A 100 8.63 18.36 -5.63
CA LEU A 100 9.17 19.11 -6.78
C LEU A 100 8.74 20.58 -6.77
N ALA A 101 7.46 20.83 -6.47
CA ALA A 101 6.92 22.19 -6.44
C ALA A 101 7.59 23.07 -5.36
N ALA A 102 8.05 22.44 -4.27
CA ALA A 102 8.77 23.13 -3.21
C ALA A 102 10.10 23.73 -3.67
N GLU A 103 10.78 23.11 -4.64
CA GLU A 103 12.07 23.60 -5.18
C GLU A 103 11.92 24.92 -5.95
N VAL A 104 10.71 25.23 -6.43
CA VAL A 104 10.37 26.51 -7.10
C VAL A 104 9.51 27.42 -6.24
N GLY A 105 9.31 27.10 -4.95
CA GLY A 105 8.48 27.89 -4.05
C GLY A 105 6.98 27.88 -4.42
N LEU A 106 6.51 26.86 -5.13
CA LEU A 106 5.12 26.70 -5.58
C LEU A 106 4.35 25.61 -4.84
N LYS A 107 4.90 25.07 -3.73
CA LYS A 107 4.30 23.98 -2.95
C LYS A 107 2.83 24.25 -2.60
N ASP A 108 2.52 25.40 -2.02
CA ASP A 108 1.16 25.74 -1.61
C ASP A 108 0.17 25.78 -2.79
N ARG A 109 0.65 26.23 -3.95
CA ARG A 109 -0.16 26.33 -5.17
C ARG A 109 -0.46 24.97 -5.75
N VAL A 110 0.53 24.09 -5.80
CA VAL A 110 0.37 22.69 -6.25
C VAL A 110 -0.50 21.90 -5.27
N ALA A 111 -0.25 22.03 -3.96
CA ALA A 111 -1.04 21.38 -2.93
C ALA A 111 -2.52 21.79 -2.98
N THR A 112 -2.82 23.06 -3.28
CA THR A 112 -4.20 23.53 -3.47
C THR A 112 -4.88 22.83 -4.65
N ILE A 113 -4.19 22.68 -5.78
CA ILE A 113 -4.74 21.96 -6.95
C ILE A 113 -4.91 20.47 -6.62
N THR A 114 -3.92 19.85 -5.94
CA THR A 114 -3.98 18.45 -5.49
C THR A 114 -5.19 18.21 -4.59
N ALA A 115 -5.42 19.07 -3.59
CA ALA A 115 -6.56 18.96 -2.68
C ALA A 115 -7.90 19.03 -3.41
N ARG A 116 -8.05 19.96 -4.35
CA ARG A 116 -9.27 20.10 -5.16
C ARG A 116 -9.53 18.87 -6.03
N ALA A 117 -8.48 18.29 -6.63
CA ALA A 117 -8.59 17.07 -7.43
C ALA A 117 -9.00 15.86 -6.56
N MET A 118 -8.38 15.71 -5.39
CA MET A 118 -8.72 14.64 -4.43
C MET A 118 -10.15 14.78 -3.87
N ASN A 119 -10.64 16.01 -3.72
CA ASN A 119 -12.02 16.30 -3.31
C ASN A 119 -13.06 16.11 -4.44
N GLY A 120 -12.62 15.81 -5.67
CA GLY A 120 -13.49 15.67 -6.84
C GLY A 120 -14.01 17.00 -7.40
N GLU A 121 -13.45 18.13 -6.98
CA GLU A 121 -13.84 19.46 -7.50
C GLU A 121 -13.34 19.69 -8.93
N ILE A 122 -12.25 19.04 -9.31
CA ILE A 122 -11.67 19.04 -10.66
C ILE A 122 -11.29 17.61 -11.05
N ALA A 123 -11.41 17.28 -12.33
CA ALA A 123 -10.98 15.98 -12.84
C ALA A 123 -9.45 15.81 -12.71
N PHE A 124 -8.99 14.56 -12.54
CA PHE A 124 -7.59 14.24 -12.27
C PHE A 124 -6.64 14.69 -13.39
N GLU A 125 -6.97 14.40 -14.64
CA GLU A 125 -6.09 14.67 -15.78
C GLU A 125 -5.90 16.19 -16.02
N PRO A 126 -6.97 17.03 -16.02
CA PRO A 126 -6.79 18.48 -16.02
C PRO A 126 -5.96 18.99 -14.83
N ALA A 127 -6.21 18.48 -13.62
CA ALA A 127 -5.47 18.88 -12.43
C ALA A 127 -3.99 18.49 -12.49
N LEU A 128 -3.66 17.32 -13.04
CA LEU A 128 -2.29 16.90 -13.26
C LEU A 128 -1.60 17.80 -14.29
N ARG A 129 -2.23 18.09 -15.43
CA ARG A 129 -1.66 19.01 -16.44
C ARG A 129 -1.41 20.40 -15.86
N GLU A 130 -2.34 20.92 -15.05
CA GLU A 130 -2.16 22.22 -14.39
C GLU A 130 -0.96 22.22 -13.44
N ARG A 131 -0.82 21.19 -12.59
CA ARG A 131 0.31 21.07 -11.66
C ARG A 131 1.64 20.91 -12.39
N VAL A 132 1.69 20.08 -13.44
CA VAL A 132 2.90 19.84 -14.24
C VAL A 132 3.34 21.10 -14.99
N ALA A 133 2.41 21.92 -15.47
CA ALA A 133 2.74 23.21 -16.10
C ALA A 133 3.50 24.15 -15.16
N LEU A 134 3.32 24.03 -13.84
CA LEU A 134 4.03 24.84 -12.84
C LEU A 134 5.50 24.45 -12.68
N LEU A 135 5.86 23.25 -13.14
CA LEU A 135 7.21 22.69 -13.06
C LEU A 135 8.05 23.05 -14.30
N LYS A 136 7.51 23.81 -15.25
CA LYS A 136 8.21 24.20 -16.47
C LYS A 136 9.52 24.94 -16.15
N GLY A 137 10.61 24.50 -16.77
CA GLY A 137 11.93 25.12 -16.62
C GLY A 137 12.77 24.51 -15.49
N LEU A 138 12.23 23.58 -14.71
CA LEU A 138 13.02 22.85 -13.70
C LEU A 138 13.98 21.87 -14.38
N PRO A 139 15.26 21.81 -13.95
CA PRO A 139 16.17 20.77 -14.41
C PRO A 139 15.75 19.41 -13.82
N ILE A 140 15.77 18.35 -14.62
CA ILE A 140 15.37 17.01 -14.18
C ILE A 140 16.26 16.46 -13.06
N SER A 141 17.51 16.92 -12.98
CA SER A 141 18.46 16.57 -11.92
C SER A 141 17.94 16.89 -10.51
N VAL A 142 16.97 17.80 -10.38
CA VAL A 142 16.35 18.11 -9.09
C VAL A 142 15.62 16.91 -8.49
N VAL A 143 15.15 15.96 -9.31
CA VAL A 143 14.47 14.74 -8.86
C VAL A 143 15.36 13.93 -7.94
N ASP A 144 16.63 13.74 -8.30
CA ASP A 144 17.58 12.96 -7.49
C ASP A 144 17.87 13.67 -6.16
N GLU A 145 17.90 15.01 -6.16
CA GLU A 145 18.03 15.79 -4.92
C GLU A 145 16.80 15.66 -4.01
N VAL A 146 15.59 15.72 -4.57
CA VAL A 146 14.34 15.54 -3.83
C VAL A 146 14.30 14.15 -3.21
N ILE A 147 14.63 13.11 -3.98
CA ILE A 147 14.68 11.74 -3.47
C ILE A 147 15.67 11.63 -2.31
N ALA A 148 16.89 12.13 -2.48
CA ALA A 148 17.93 12.01 -1.47
C ALA A 148 17.64 12.80 -0.19
N LYS A 149 17.00 13.98 -0.29
CA LYS A 149 16.83 14.91 0.84
C LYS A 149 15.47 14.81 1.52
N ARG A 150 14.43 14.39 0.79
CA ARG A 150 13.03 14.57 1.24
C ARG A 150 12.20 13.29 1.22
N ILE A 151 12.58 12.30 0.40
CA ILE A 151 11.80 11.07 0.28
C ILE A 151 12.23 10.06 1.34
N THR A 152 11.27 9.61 2.14
CA THR A 152 11.44 8.59 3.16
C THR A 152 10.61 7.37 2.77
N LEU A 153 11.27 6.21 2.69
CA LEU A 153 10.60 4.93 2.47
C LEU A 153 9.71 4.60 3.67
N THR A 154 8.50 4.10 3.39
CA THR A 154 7.57 3.68 4.45
C THR A 154 8.17 2.49 5.22
N PRO A 155 8.14 2.50 6.56
CA PRO A 155 8.69 1.40 7.37
C PRO A 155 8.10 0.04 6.96
N GLY A 156 8.95 -0.98 6.90
CA GLY A 156 8.58 -2.32 6.45
C GLY A 156 8.52 -2.51 4.93
N GLY A 157 8.60 -1.44 4.13
CA GLY A 157 8.60 -1.52 2.67
C GLY A 157 9.77 -2.34 2.11
N PRO A 158 11.02 -2.06 2.49
CA PRO A 158 12.17 -2.87 2.06
C PRO A 158 12.02 -4.36 2.39
N GLU A 159 11.60 -4.70 3.63
CA GLU A 159 11.39 -6.08 4.05
C GLU A 159 10.25 -6.77 3.29
N LEU A 160 9.16 -6.05 3.00
CA LEU A 160 8.04 -6.55 2.21
C LEU A 160 8.51 -6.97 0.82
N ILE A 161 9.19 -6.08 0.10
CA ILE A 161 9.64 -6.35 -1.28
C ILE A 161 10.70 -7.45 -1.29
N ALA A 162 11.71 -7.35 -0.42
CA ALA A 162 12.76 -8.36 -0.33
C ALA A 162 12.20 -9.76 -0.02
N THR A 163 11.23 -9.86 0.89
CA THR A 163 10.60 -11.14 1.26
C THR A 163 9.76 -11.69 0.12
N MET A 164 8.90 -10.88 -0.52
CA MET A 164 8.07 -11.33 -1.64
C MET A 164 8.93 -11.86 -2.80
N ARG A 165 10.00 -11.14 -3.15
CA ARG A 165 10.90 -11.55 -4.23
C ARG A 165 11.71 -12.79 -3.90
N ALA A 166 12.19 -12.93 -2.68
CA ALA A 166 12.88 -14.15 -2.24
C ALA A 166 11.99 -15.40 -2.29
N LYS A 167 10.66 -15.24 -2.28
CA LYS A 167 9.68 -16.31 -2.48
C LYS A 167 9.29 -16.53 -3.95
N GLY A 168 9.90 -15.79 -4.88
CA GLY A 168 9.64 -15.90 -6.31
C GLY A 168 8.37 -15.21 -6.78
N TYR A 169 7.83 -14.29 -5.99
CA TYR A 169 6.62 -13.53 -6.34
C TYR A 169 6.95 -12.23 -7.06
N TYR A 170 6.04 -11.81 -7.93
CA TYR A 170 6.21 -10.61 -8.74
C TYR A 170 5.79 -9.37 -7.96
N THR A 171 6.52 -8.28 -8.13
CA THR A 171 6.26 -7.02 -7.44
C THR A 171 6.19 -5.88 -8.45
N ALA A 172 5.10 -5.10 -8.39
CA ALA A 172 4.87 -3.96 -9.28
C ALA A 172 4.53 -2.68 -8.50
N LEU A 173 5.17 -1.57 -8.88
CA LEU A 173 4.90 -0.23 -8.35
C LEU A 173 4.10 0.58 -9.38
N VAL A 174 2.84 0.88 -9.10
CA VAL A 174 1.95 1.58 -10.05
C VAL A 174 1.42 2.84 -9.41
N SER A 175 1.76 4.00 -9.98
CA SER A 175 1.46 5.30 -9.38
C SER A 175 0.86 6.28 -10.39
N GLY A 176 0.00 7.18 -9.88
CA GLY A 176 -0.43 8.39 -10.61
C GLY A 176 0.64 9.50 -10.61
N GLY A 177 1.76 9.30 -9.90
CA GLY A 177 2.94 10.15 -9.91
C GLY A 177 3.74 10.00 -11.21
N PHE A 178 5.07 10.10 -11.13
CA PHE A 178 5.93 10.16 -12.33
C PHE A 178 7.01 9.09 -12.39
N THR A 179 7.33 8.62 -13.60
CA THR A 179 8.37 7.60 -13.86
C THR A 179 9.73 8.00 -13.32
N VAL A 180 10.04 9.29 -13.38
CA VAL A 180 11.28 9.84 -12.85
C VAL A 180 11.44 9.57 -11.35
N PHE A 181 10.36 9.38 -10.59
CA PHE A 181 10.41 8.92 -9.20
C PHE A 181 10.24 7.41 -9.08
N THR A 182 9.19 6.84 -9.69
CA THR A 182 8.87 5.41 -9.53
C THR A 182 10.04 4.54 -9.92
N SER A 183 10.79 4.86 -10.99
CA SER A 183 11.92 4.03 -11.40
C SER A 183 13.08 4.04 -10.40
N ARG A 184 13.33 5.15 -9.69
CA ARG A 184 14.34 5.18 -8.60
C ARG A 184 13.87 4.42 -7.37
N ILE A 185 12.62 4.63 -6.96
CA ILE A 185 12.05 3.95 -5.79
C ILE A 185 11.93 2.44 -6.05
N ALA A 186 11.48 2.06 -7.23
CA ALA A 186 11.43 0.68 -7.71
C ALA A 186 12.81 0.03 -7.69
N ALA A 187 13.83 0.68 -8.25
CA ALA A 187 15.19 0.17 -8.21
C ALA A 187 15.76 0.05 -6.79
N THR A 188 15.46 1.03 -5.92
CA THR A 188 15.95 1.04 -4.53
C THR A 188 15.33 -0.09 -3.70
N LEU A 189 14.03 -0.32 -3.84
CA LEU A 189 13.30 -1.38 -3.13
C LEU A 189 13.43 -2.74 -3.81
N GLY A 190 13.80 -2.75 -5.09
CA GLY A 190 13.97 -3.94 -5.91
C GLY A 190 12.71 -4.45 -6.57
N PHE A 191 11.72 -3.60 -6.89
CA PHE A 191 10.52 -4.00 -7.65
C PHE A 191 10.88 -4.57 -9.03
N ASP A 192 10.05 -5.48 -9.54
CA ASP A 192 10.26 -6.09 -10.87
C ASP A 192 9.73 -5.22 -12.01
N GLU A 193 8.75 -4.35 -11.73
CA GLU A 193 8.13 -3.44 -12.70
C GLU A 193 7.65 -2.15 -12.04
N ASP A 194 7.71 -1.03 -12.76
CA ASP A 194 7.06 0.23 -12.37
C ASP A 194 6.26 0.86 -13.53
N ARG A 195 5.15 1.52 -13.19
CA ARG A 195 4.29 2.25 -14.14
C ARG A 195 3.85 3.58 -13.54
N ALA A 196 4.08 4.68 -14.25
CA ALA A 196 3.69 6.02 -13.84
C ALA A 196 3.63 7.01 -15.01
N ASN A 197 3.15 8.23 -14.76
CA ASN A 197 3.08 9.27 -15.78
C ASN A 197 4.48 9.73 -16.20
N ILE A 198 4.65 10.17 -17.44
CA ILE A 198 5.95 10.63 -17.94
C ILE A 198 5.95 12.15 -18.00
N LEU A 199 6.84 12.80 -17.24
CA LEU A 199 7.14 14.21 -17.42
C LEU A 199 7.95 14.39 -18.69
N LEU A 200 7.51 15.28 -19.59
CA LEU A 200 8.23 15.57 -20.82
C LEU A 200 9.34 16.57 -20.55
N GLU A 201 10.54 16.24 -21.01
CA GLU A 201 11.73 17.10 -20.92
C GLU A 201 12.33 17.38 -22.29
N ASP A 202 13.06 18.50 -22.38
CA ASP A 202 13.92 18.85 -23.49
C ASP A 202 15.30 19.28 -22.94
N ASN A 203 16.36 18.60 -23.37
CA ASN A 203 17.73 18.82 -22.90
C ASN A 203 17.87 18.82 -21.36
N GLY A 204 17.20 17.89 -20.68
CA GLY A 204 17.22 17.75 -19.22
C GLY A 204 16.44 18.83 -18.46
N ILE A 205 15.56 19.57 -19.15
CA ILE A 205 14.70 20.60 -18.56
C ILE A 205 13.24 20.22 -18.78
N LEU A 206 12.44 20.27 -17.72
CA LEU A 206 11.00 19.99 -17.78
C LEU A 206 10.28 20.99 -18.67
N THR A 207 9.53 20.48 -19.65
CA THR A 207 8.75 21.29 -20.60
C THR A 207 7.49 21.89 -19.99
N GLY A 208 7.04 21.35 -18.85
CA GLY A 208 5.73 21.65 -18.25
C GLY A 208 4.59 20.83 -18.84
N HIS A 209 4.89 19.75 -19.57
CA HIS A 209 3.90 18.85 -20.14
C HIS A 209 4.09 17.41 -19.64
N VAL A 210 2.98 16.67 -19.60
CA VAL A 210 2.94 15.24 -19.27
C VAL A 210 2.60 14.46 -20.54
N ALA A 211 3.20 13.30 -20.74
CA ALA A 211 2.90 12.44 -21.88
C ALA A 211 1.47 11.88 -21.80
N GLU A 212 0.86 11.64 -22.96
CA GLU A 212 -0.43 10.96 -23.07
C GLU A 212 -0.22 9.48 -23.44
N PRO A 213 -1.10 8.56 -22.98
CA PRO A 213 -2.22 8.81 -22.07
C PRO A 213 -1.77 9.00 -20.62
N ILE A 214 -2.44 9.90 -19.89
CA ILE A 214 -2.26 10.04 -18.45
C ILE A 214 -2.84 8.82 -17.72
N LEU A 215 -2.03 8.19 -16.88
CA LEU A 215 -2.41 7.12 -15.97
C LEU A 215 -3.21 7.70 -14.79
N GLY A 216 -4.53 7.63 -14.90
CA GLY A 216 -5.49 7.98 -13.85
C GLY A 216 -5.88 6.79 -12.96
N LYS A 217 -7.04 6.86 -12.29
CA LYS A 217 -7.54 5.80 -11.39
C LYS A 217 -7.67 4.44 -12.07
N GLN A 218 -8.14 4.41 -13.32
CA GLN A 218 -8.34 3.16 -14.07
C GLN A 218 -7.02 2.44 -14.39
N ALA A 219 -5.90 3.17 -14.47
CA ALA A 219 -4.61 2.60 -14.80
C ALA A 219 -4.12 1.55 -13.80
N LYS A 220 -4.47 1.69 -12.50
CA LYS A 220 -4.09 0.71 -11.48
C LYS A 220 -4.88 -0.60 -11.63
N VAL A 221 -6.15 -0.51 -12.03
CA VAL A 221 -6.99 -1.68 -12.36
C VAL A 221 -6.47 -2.37 -13.62
N ASP A 222 -6.18 -1.60 -14.66
CA ASP A 222 -5.68 -2.13 -15.92
C ASP A 222 -4.31 -2.80 -15.70
N ALA A 223 -3.40 -2.16 -14.95
CA ALA A 223 -2.11 -2.73 -14.61
C ALA A 223 -2.24 -4.05 -13.83
N LEU A 224 -3.16 -4.15 -12.87
CA LEU A 224 -3.40 -5.41 -12.15
C LEU A 224 -3.86 -6.51 -13.11
N ASN A 225 -4.80 -6.24 -14.02
CA ASN A 225 -5.26 -7.22 -15.01
C ASN A 225 -4.14 -7.63 -15.97
N ASP A 226 -3.41 -6.66 -16.52
CA ASP A 226 -2.31 -6.90 -17.47
C ASP A 226 -1.21 -7.77 -16.85
N ILE A 227 -0.83 -7.48 -15.60
CA ILE A 227 0.22 -8.21 -14.90
C ILE A 227 -0.28 -9.61 -14.53
N ALA A 228 -1.52 -9.74 -14.07
CA ALA A 228 -2.12 -11.04 -13.79
C ALA A 228 -2.15 -11.93 -15.04
N GLU A 229 -2.55 -11.38 -16.19
CA GLU A 229 -2.55 -12.07 -17.49
C GLU A 229 -1.12 -12.47 -17.90
N LYS A 230 -0.16 -11.54 -17.83
CA LYS A 230 1.26 -11.78 -18.15
C LYS A 230 1.85 -12.92 -17.31
N LEU A 231 1.45 -13.05 -16.05
CA LEU A 231 1.91 -14.08 -15.13
C LEU A 231 1.08 -15.38 -15.20
N GLY A 232 -0.03 -15.40 -15.93
CA GLY A 232 -0.95 -16.54 -15.98
C GLY A 232 -1.65 -16.84 -14.65
N ILE A 233 -1.96 -15.80 -13.86
CA ILE A 233 -2.62 -15.90 -12.55
C ILE A 233 -3.95 -15.12 -12.54
N SER A 234 -4.77 -15.33 -11.51
CA SER A 234 -5.97 -14.52 -11.26
C SER A 234 -5.64 -13.26 -10.48
N THR A 235 -6.47 -12.21 -10.56
CA THR A 235 -6.38 -11.06 -9.62
C THR A 235 -6.63 -11.50 -8.17
N ASP A 236 -7.27 -12.65 -7.94
CA ASP A 236 -7.39 -13.28 -6.63
C ASP A 236 -6.04 -13.73 -6.03
N ASP A 237 -5.03 -13.96 -6.87
CA ASP A 237 -3.66 -14.27 -6.47
C ASP A 237 -2.84 -13.00 -6.17
N ALA A 238 -3.45 -11.80 -6.22
CA ALA A 238 -2.78 -10.53 -5.98
C ALA A 238 -3.06 -9.96 -4.58
N LEU A 239 -2.01 -9.33 -4.02
CA LEU A 239 -2.04 -8.42 -2.89
C LEU A 239 -1.90 -7.01 -3.43
N ALA A 240 -2.88 -6.16 -3.19
CA ALA A 240 -2.85 -4.75 -3.56
C ALA A 240 -2.78 -3.87 -2.32
N VAL A 241 -1.99 -2.79 -2.36
CA VAL A 241 -1.90 -1.81 -1.26
C VAL A 241 -1.91 -0.37 -1.79
N GLY A 242 -2.66 0.49 -1.09
CA GLY A 242 -2.73 1.93 -1.33
C GLY A 242 -3.46 2.65 -0.19
N ASP A 243 -3.41 3.98 -0.17
CA ASP A 243 -4.05 4.82 0.86
C ASP A 243 -5.27 5.61 0.34
N GLY A 244 -5.36 5.79 -0.98
CA GLY A 244 -6.20 6.80 -1.62
C GLY A 244 -7.43 6.27 -2.37
N ALA A 245 -8.34 7.17 -2.71
CA ALA A 245 -9.56 6.84 -3.48
C ALA A 245 -9.26 6.43 -4.94
N ASN A 246 -8.09 6.81 -5.44
CA ASN A 246 -7.49 6.35 -6.70
C ASN A 246 -7.09 4.87 -6.65
N ASP A 247 -6.92 4.27 -5.48
CA ASP A 247 -6.57 2.85 -5.33
C ASP A 247 -7.77 1.93 -5.23
N LEU A 248 -8.93 2.45 -4.83
CA LEU A 248 -10.11 1.63 -4.50
C LEU A 248 -10.47 0.61 -5.58
N GLY A 249 -10.35 0.95 -6.86
CA GLY A 249 -10.64 -0.01 -7.94
C GLY A 249 -9.68 -1.21 -7.92
N MET A 250 -8.38 -0.96 -7.75
CA MET A 250 -7.35 -1.99 -7.64
C MET A 250 -7.52 -2.80 -6.35
N LEU A 251 -7.79 -2.13 -5.22
CA LEU A 251 -8.01 -2.79 -3.93
C LEU A 251 -9.25 -3.70 -3.95
N GLN A 252 -10.33 -3.28 -4.60
CA GLN A 252 -11.56 -4.08 -4.70
C GLN A 252 -11.39 -5.28 -5.65
N LEU A 253 -10.52 -5.17 -6.66
CA LEU A 253 -10.27 -6.22 -7.65
C LEU A 253 -9.29 -7.30 -7.16
N ALA A 254 -8.33 -6.93 -6.31
CA ALA A 254 -7.33 -7.86 -5.79
C ALA A 254 -7.91 -8.84 -4.77
N GLY A 255 -7.39 -10.07 -4.75
CA GLY A 255 -7.77 -11.08 -3.76
C GLY A 255 -7.50 -10.66 -2.32
N SER A 256 -6.44 -9.89 -2.10
CA SER A 256 -6.18 -9.16 -0.85
C SER A 256 -5.94 -7.69 -1.15
N GLY A 257 -6.99 -6.86 -1.10
CA GLY A 257 -6.86 -5.41 -1.21
C GLY A 257 -6.79 -4.73 0.15
N VAL A 258 -5.66 -4.10 0.45
CA VAL A 258 -5.37 -3.50 1.75
C VAL A 258 -5.29 -1.97 1.64
N ALA A 259 -6.15 -1.30 2.39
CA ALA A 259 -6.04 0.12 2.67
C ALA A 259 -5.01 0.36 3.79
N LEU A 260 -3.91 1.05 3.48
CA LEU A 260 -2.85 1.38 4.43
C LEU A 260 -3.01 2.83 4.90
N HIS A 261 -3.18 3.04 6.21
CA HIS A 261 -3.32 4.37 6.84
C HIS A 261 -4.28 5.29 6.08
N ALA A 262 -5.32 4.69 5.50
CA ALA A 262 -6.11 5.31 4.46
C ALA A 262 -7.08 6.34 5.02
N LYS A 263 -7.50 7.27 4.17
CA LYS A 263 -8.54 8.25 4.53
C LYS A 263 -9.84 7.54 4.89
N PRO A 264 -10.69 8.11 5.78
CA PRO A 264 -11.91 7.44 6.26
C PRO A 264 -12.84 6.93 5.16
N SER A 265 -12.96 7.64 4.02
CA SER A 265 -13.77 7.20 2.88
C SER A 265 -13.22 5.92 2.23
N VAL A 266 -11.90 5.84 2.05
CA VAL A 266 -11.22 4.68 1.46
C VAL A 266 -11.26 3.49 2.42
N ALA A 267 -10.99 3.74 3.70
CA ALA A 267 -11.05 2.75 4.77
C ALA A 267 -12.44 2.10 4.90
N ALA A 268 -13.52 2.84 4.62
CA ALA A 268 -14.89 2.33 4.67
C ALA A 268 -15.25 1.41 3.48
N GLU A 269 -14.52 1.52 2.37
CA GLU A 269 -14.78 0.75 1.14
C GLU A 269 -13.79 -0.40 0.91
N ALA A 270 -12.68 -0.42 1.66
CA ALA A 270 -11.65 -1.46 1.55
C ALA A 270 -12.02 -2.72 2.35
N ARG A 271 -11.69 -3.89 1.79
CA ARG A 271 -11.93 -5.19 2.44
C ARG A 271 -11.00 -5.45 3.62
N MET A 272 -9.75 -4.99 3.51
CA MET A 272 -8.73 -5.14 4.54
C MET A 272 -8.12 -3.77 4.84
N ARG A 273 -7.76 -3.55 6.09
CA ARG A 273 -7.26 -2.27 6.58
C ARG A 273 -6.14 -2.47 7.57
N ILE A 274 -5.11 -1.67 7.42
CA ILE A 274 -4.01 -1.53 8.36
C ILE A 274 -3.96 -0.05 8.76
N ASP A 275 -4.42 0.25 9.96
CA ASP A 275 -4.49 1.61 10.53
C ASP A 275 -3.28 1.91 11.41
N HIS A 276 -2.67 0.89 12.01
CA HIS A 276 -1.62 1.05 13.02
C HIS A 276 -0.28 0.44 12.59
N GLY A 277 -0.31 -0.74 11.98
CA GLY A 277 0.87 -1.46 11.50
C GLY A 277 1.64 -0.71 10.41
N ASP A 278 2.89 -1.11 10.21
CA ASP A 278 3.68 -0.68 9.04
C ASP A 278 3.50 -1.65 7.87
N LEU A 279 4.25 -1.50 6.77
CA LEU A 279 4.13 -2.38 5.60
C LEU A 279 4.46 -3.84 5.88
N THR A 280 5.14 -4.17 6.99
CA THR A 280 5.34 -5.58 7.37
C THR A 280 4.05 -6.28 7.77
N ALA A 281 2.99 -5.54 8.10
CA ALA A 281 1.64 -6.07 8.28
C ALA A 281 1.19 -6.92 7.08
N LEU A 282 1.58 -6.52 5.87
CA LEU A 282 1.26 -7.21 4.63
C LEU A 282 1.93 -8.59 4.51
N LEU A 283 3.02 -8.84 5.24
CA LEU A 283 3.61 -10.18 5.36
C LEU A 283 2.88 -11.01 6.42
N TYR A 284 2.49 -10.39 7.54
CA TYR A 284 1.76 -11.09 8.61
C TYR A 284 0.37 -11.56 8.16
N ILE A 285 -0.38 -10.76 7.41
CA ILE A 285 -1.69 -11.20 6.86
C ILE A 285 -1.53 -12.38 5.90
N GLN A 286 -0.37 -12.55 5.26
CA GLN A 286 -0.07 -13.71 4.41
C GLN A 286 0.44 -14.92 5.21
N GLY A 287 0.52 -14.81 6.54
CA GLY A 287 0.97 -15.88 7.43
C GLY A 287 2.48 -16.08 7.47
N TYR A 288 3.28 -15.07 7.11
CA TYR A 288 4.72 -15.11 7.36
C TYR A 288 5.02 -14.81 8.83
N ARG A 289 5.95 -15.56 9.41
CA ARG A 289 6.55 -15.25 10.70
C ARG A 289 7.66 -14.22 10.52
N LYS A 290 8.02 -13.48 11.57
CA LYS A 290 9.17 -12.55 11.52
C LYS A 290 10.47 -13.24 11.10
N SER A 291 10.63 -14.52 11.43
CA SER A 291 11.77 -15.35 11.01
C SER A 291 11.81 -15.65 9.51
N ASP A 292 10.69 -15.50 8.81
CA ASP A 292 10.61 -15.73 7.35
C ASP A 292 11.02 -14.48 6.56
N PHE A 293 11.14 -13.32 7.22
CA PHE A 293 11.40 -12.05 6.55
C PHE A 293 12.85 -11.99 6.08
N VAL A 294 13.02 -11.54 4.85
CA VAL A 294 14.34 -11.23 4.30
C VAL A 294 14.65 -9.78 4.63
N ARG A 295 15.83 -9.56 5.23
CA ARG A 295 16.35 -8.21 5.45
C ARG A 295 16.99 -7.72 4.15
N ALA A 296 16.60 -6.53 3.71
CA ALA A 296 17.26 -5.81 2.61
C ALA A 296 18.69 -5.41 3.00
#